data_AF-A0A7C9M603-F1
#
_entry.id   AF-A0A7C9M603-F1
#
_cell.length_a   1.000
_cell.length_b   1.000
_cell.length_c   1.000
_cell.angle_alpha   90.00
_cell.angle_beta   90.00
_cell.angle_gamma   90.00
#
_symmetry.space_group_name_H-M   'P 1'
#
loop_
_entity.id
_entity.type
_entity.pdbx_description
1 polymer ?
#
loop_
_entity_poly.entity_id
_entity_poly.type
_entity_poly.pdbx_seq_one_letter_code
_entity_poly.pdbx_strand_id
1 'polypeptide(L)'
;MQRAFLFSRWDPVNPTNIIAAVLLGWAWWVYHRPFLPELLPSYSAFTQVLPWALWGWFALGFALLLLFTPRGSVWRLGAHLLASLYLGAVAYAFGAGAGGTSGVSTNTILSYVSLVLMARTAVHLAASSVWWARLVDSPPRWLRRLARIDDEEQRGGV
;
A
#
# COMPACT_ATOMS: atom_id res chain seq x y z
N MET A 1 -1.28 22.33 21.97
CA MET A 1 -0.35 21.41 21.26
C MET A 1 -0.91 21.10 19.87
N GLN A 2 -0.47 21.77 18.79
CA GLN A 2 -0.99 21.50 17.43
C GLN A 2 0.03 21.73 16.29
N ARG A 3 1.23 22.28 16.54
CA ARG A 3 2.22 22.58 15.49
C ARG A 3 3.11 21.40 15.07
N ALA A 4 3.15 20.31 15.84
CA ALA A 4 3.95 19.12 15.53
C ALA A 4 3.35 18.22 14.44
N PHE A 5 2.07 18.37 14.10
CA PHE A 5 1.34 17.44 13.24
C PHE A 5 1.65 17.63 11.74
N LEU A 6 1.99 18.85 11.30
CA LEU A 6 2.21 19.15 9.89
C LEU A 6 3.61 18.73 9.40
N PHE A 7 4.65 18.87 10.23
CA PHE A 7 6.00 18.41 9.87
C PHE A 7 6.15 16.89 9.95
N SER A 8 5.36 16.19 10.77
CA SER A 8 5.33 14.71 10.81
C SER A 8 4.82 14.08 9.50
N ARG A 9 3.99 14.79 8.74
CA ARG A 9 3.35 14.25 7.52
C ARG A 9 4.35 14.06 6.39
N TRP A 10 5.34 14.95 6.28
CA TRP A 10 6.31 15.02 5.19
C TRP A 10 7.69 14.52 5.59
N ASP A 11 7.78 13.72 6.65
CA ASP A 11 9.02 13.06 7.02
C ASP A 11 9.57 12.25 5.83
N PRO A 12 10.76 12.57 5.31
CA PRO A 12 11.34 11.90 4.15
C PRO A 12 11.68 10.43 4.43
N VAL A 13 11.79 10.04 5.70
CA VAL A 13 12.05 8.64 6.11
C VAL A 13 10.75 7.85 6.23
N ASN A 14 9.59 8.49 6.11
CA ASN A 14 8.31 7.78 6.13
C ASN A 14 8.18 6.87 4.90
N PRO A 15 7.99 5.54 5.07
CA PRO A 15 7.87 4.60 3.96
C PRO A 15 6.79 4.98 2.93
N THR A 16 5.67 5.56 3.39
CA THR A 16 4.61 6.06 2.50
C THR A 16 5.12 7.19 1.60
N ASN A 17 5.94 8.11 2.12
CA ASN A 17 6.48 9.22 1.36
C ASN A 17 7.57 8.75 0.39
N ILE A 18 8.37 7.75 0.78
CA ILE A 18 9.34 7.09 -0.12
C ILE A 18 8.61 6.47 -1.31
N ILE A 19 7.54 5.70 -1.07
CA ILE A 19 6.71 5.12 -2.14
C ILE A 19 6.13 6.21 -3.03
N ALA A 20 5.56 7.27 -2.44
CA ALA A 20 5.02 8.39 -3.21
C ALA A 20 6.09 9.09 -4.06
N ALA A 21 7.30 9.28 -3.54
CA ALA A 21 8.42 9.87 -4.28
C ALA A 21 8.84 8.99 -5.46
N VAL A 22 8.91 7.66 -5.28
CA VAL A 22 9.20 6.72 -6.36
C VAL A 22 8.12 6.77 -7.45
N LEU A 23 6.84 6.85 -7.05
CA LEU A 23 5.73 6.99 -8.00
C LEU A 23 5.77 8.34 -8.74
N LEU A 24 6.12 9.44 -8.07
CA LEU A 24 6.36 10.73 -8.74
C LEU A 24 7.53 10.65 -9.72
N GLY A 25 8.60 9.93 -9.36
CA GLY A 25 9.73 9.65 -10.25
C GLY A 25 9.29 8.90 -11.50
N TRP A 26 8.39 7.91 -11.37
CA TRP A 26 7.78 7.22 -12.50
C TRP A 26 6.95 8.14 -13.39
N ALA A 27 6.08 8.97 -12.80
CA ALA A 27 5.29 9.94 -13.54
C ALA A 27 6.18 10.91 -14.33
N TRP A 28 7.21 11.45 -13.67
CA TRP A 28 8.21 12.30 -14.28
C TRP A 28 8.93 11.61 -15.43
N TRP A 29 9.37 10.36 -15.23
CA TRP A 29 10.10 9.60 -16.23
C TRP A 29 9.26 9.34 -17.48
N VAL A 30 8.02 8.87 -17.32
CA VAL A 30 7.10 8.62 -18.44
C VAL A 30 6.81 9.91 -19.20
N TYR A 31 6.58 11.01 -18.47
CA TYR A 31 6.31 12.33 -19.07
C TYR A 31 7.48 12.83 -19.93
N HIS A 32 8.72 12.74 -19.42
CA HIS A 32 9.90 13.21 -20.16
C HIS A 32 10.44 12.23 -21.21
N ARG A 33 10.02 10.97 -21.15
CA ARG A 33 10.48 9.91 -22.06
C ARG A 33 9.29 9.18 -22.71
N PRO A 34 8.47 9.86 -23.51
CA PRO A 34 7.27 9.25 -24.11
C PRO A 34 7.59 8.13 -25.10
N PHE A 35 8.72 8.20 -25.80
CA PHE A 35 9.13 7.23 -26.83
C PHE A 35 10.06 6.12 -26.30
N LEU A 36 10.27 6.04 -24.98
CA LEU A 36 11.18 5.06 -24.39
C LEU A 36 10.86 3.60 -24.78
N PRO A 37 9.59 3.17 -24.87
CA PRO A 37 9.25 1.81 -25.30
C PRO A 37 9.66 1.48 -26.73
N GLU A 38 9.71 2.48 -27.61
CA GLU A 38 10.10 2.33 -29.01
C GLU A 38 11.63 2.25 -29.15
N LEU A 39 12.34 2.91 -28.24
CA LEU A 39 13.80 3.03 -28.26
C LEU A 39 14.51 1.89 -27.52
N LEU A 40 13.91 1.36 -26.46
CA LEU A 40 14.54 0.38 -25.57
C LEU A 40 13.69 -0.88 -25.45
N PRO A 41 14.23 -2.06 -25.85
CA PRO A 41 13.50 -3.33 -25.79
C PRO A 41 12.91 -3.64 -24.41
N SER A 42 13.65 -3.29 -23.34
CA SER A 42 13.21 -3.50 -21.95
C SER A 42 11.93 -2.75 -21.58
N TYR A 43 11.67 -1.62 -22.23
CA TYR A 43 10.49 -0.79 -21.98
C TYR A 43 9.33 -1.10 -22.92
N SER A 44 9.58 -1.81 -24.03
CA SER A 44 8.50 -2.26 -24.93
C SER A 44 7.51 -3.19 -24.23
N ALA A 45 7.97 -4.02 -23.28
CA ALA A 45 7.14 -4.92 -22.47
C ALA A 45 6.05 -4.18 -21.65
N PHE A 46 6.29 -2.92 -21.26
CA PHE A 46 5.29 -2.12 -20.56
C PHE A 46 4.03 -1.89 -21.41
N THR A 47 4.21 -1.73 -22.72
CA THR A 47 3.11 -1.48 -23.67
C THR A 47 2.23 -2.71 -23.92
N GLN A 48 2.73 -3.91 -23.59
CA GLN A 48 1.95 -5.15 -23.66
C GLN A 48 0.92 -5.25 -22.53
N VAL A 49 1.14 -4.54 -21.42
CA VAL A 49 0.22 -4.53 -20.28
C VAL A 49 -0.74 -3.34 -20.38
N LEU A 50 -0.21 -2.14 -20.59
CA LEU A 50 -1.00 -0.92 -20.77
C LEU A 50 -0.20 0.15 -21.54
N PRO A 51 -0.87 1.06 -22.28
CA PRO A 51 -0.23 2.15 -22.99
C PRO A 51 0.76 2.93 -22.12
N TRP A 52 1.95 3.24 -22.65
CA TRP A 52 3.07 3.83 -21.91
C TRP A 52 2.67 5.06 -21.07
N ALA A 53 1.92 5.98 -21.65
CA ALA A 53 1.47 7.20 -20.97
C ALA A 53 0.62 6.91 -19.72
N LEU A 54 -0.19 5.85 -19.73
CA LEU A 54 -1.05 5.50 -18.60
C LEU A 54 -0.24 5.06 -17.38
N TRP A 55 0.95 4.48 -17.56
CA TRP A 55 1.85 4.19 -16.43
C TRP A 55 2.19 5.44 -15.66
N GLY A 56 2.48 6.55 -16.34
CA GLY A 56 2.83 7.82 -15.72
C GLY A 56 1.64 8.45 -14.99
N TRP A 57 0.46 8.46 -15.64
CA TRP A 57 -0.76 9.03 -15.04
C TRP A 57 -1.24 8.25 -13.82
N PHE A 58 -1.19 6.91 -13.86
CA PHE A 58 -1.51 6.11 -12.69
C PHE A 58 -0.51 6.31 -11.56
N ALA A 59 0.79 6.39 -11.85
CA ALA A 59 1.80 6.68 -10.84
C ALA A 59 1.52 8.02 -10.15
N LEU A 60 1.23 9.07 -10.93
CA LEU A 60 0.87 10.38 -10.39
C LEU A 60 -0.39 10.30 -9.53
N GLY A 61 -1.47 9.69 -10.04
CA GLY A 61 -2.72 9.55 -9.30
C GLY A 61 -2.53 8.83 -7.96
N PHE A 62 -1.79 7.71 -7.95
CA PHE A 62 -1.53 6.95 -6.73
C PHE A 62 -0.58 7.69 -5.77
N ALA A 63 0.42 8.42 -6.29
CA ALA A 63 1.27 9.27 -5.46
C ALA A 63 0.45 10.35 -4.76
N LEU A 64 -0.42 11.06 -5.50
CA LEU A 64 -1.29 12.09 -4.92
C LEU A 64 -2.25 11.49 -3.90
N LEU A 65 -2.85 10.32 -4.18
CA LEU A 65 -3.66 9.61 -3.18
C LEU A 65 -2.87 9.33 -1.91
N LEU A 66 -1.63 8.83 -2.01
CA LEU A 66 -0.79 8.61 -0.83
C LEU A 66 -0.39 9.91 -0.11
N LEU A 67 -0.14 11.00 -0.82
CA LEU A 67 0.23 12.25 -0.16
C LEU A 67 -0.96 12.91 0.54
N PHE A 68 -2.14 12.86 -0.07
CA PHE A 68 -3.30 13.63 0.37
C PHE A 68 -4.29 12.87 1.26
N THR A 69 -4.28 11.53 1.28
CA THR A 69 -5.17 10.75 2.17
C THR A 69 -4.72 10.80 3.64
N PRO A 70 -5.62 10.87 4.63
CA PRO A 70 -5.26 10.77 6.05
C PRO A 70 -4.74 9.37 6.44
N ARG A 71 -3.79 9.27 7.37
CA ARG A 71 -3.16 7.99 7.78
C ARG A 71 -4.15 6.92 8.29
N GLY A 72 -5.20 7.34 8.99
CA GLY A 72 -6.22 6.43 9.55
C GLY A 72 -7.51 6.32 8.73
N SER A 73 -7.46 6.57 7.42
CA SER A 73 -8.66 6.55 6.57
C SER A 73 -8.78 5.27 5.73
N VAL A 74 -10.00 4.85 5.39
CA VAL A 74 -10.23 3.76 4.42
C VAL A 74 -9.58 4.05 3.06
N TRP A 75 -9.55 5.33 2.66
CA TRP A 75 -8.85 5.77 1.46
C TRP A 75 -7.36 5.49 1.48
N ARG A 76 -6.73 5.52 2.66
CA ARG A 76 -5.31 5.15 2.82
C ARG A 76 -5.06 3.67 2.56
N LEU A 77 -6.00 2.80 2.94
CA LEU A 77 -5.96 1.38 2.61
C LEU A 77 -6.01 1.19 1.09
N GLY A 78 -6.97 1.83 0.42
CA GLY A 78 -7.09 1.80 -1.03
C GLY A 78 -5.84 2.35 -1.74
N ALA A 79 -5.28 3.46 -1.25
CA ALA A 79 -4.08 4.05 -1.82
C ALA A 79 -2.86 3.11 -1.74
N HIS A 80 -2.67 2.42 -0.61
CA HIS A 80 -1.59 1.45 -0.46
C HIS A 80 -1.81 0.17 -1.28
N LEU A 81 -3.06 -0.28 -1.43
CA LEU A 81 -3.40 -1.40 -2.31
C LEU A 81 -3.08 -1.06 -3.78
N LEU A 82 -3.55 0.10 -4.25
CA LEU A 82 -3.32 0.55 -5.63
C LEU A 82 -1.83 0.75 -5.92
N ALA A 83 -1.10 1.39 -4.99
CA ALA A 83 0.35 1.54 -5.11
C ALA A 83 1.07 0.17 -5.14
N SER A 84 0.64 -0.79 -4.32
CA SER A 84 1.19 -2.14 -4.33
C SER A 84 0.98 -2.81 -5.69
N LEU A 85 -0.24 -2.81 -6.20
CA LEU A 85 -0.57 -3.43 -7.49
C LEU A 85 0.20 -2.78 -8.63
N TYR A 86 0.27 -1.44 -8.63
CA TYR A 86 1.04 -0.69 -9.61
C TYR A 86 2.52 -1.06 -9.60
N LEU A 87 3.17 -1.03 -8.43
CA LEU A 87 4.59 -1.37 -8.30
C LEU A 87 4.85 -2.83 -8.66
N GLY A 88 3.93 -3.73 -8.32
CA GLY A 88 3.98 -5.14 -8.74
C GLY A 88 3.90 -5.27 -10.26
N ALA A 89 3.01 -4.52 -10.92
CA ALA A 89 2.89 -4.49 -12.38
C ALA A 89 4.14 -3.91 -13.05
N VAL A 90 4.75 -2.88 -12.47
CA VAL A 90 6.04 -2.33 -12.92
C VAL A 90 7.15 -3.37 -12.82
N ALA A 91 7.25 -4.08 -11.68
CA ALA A 91 8.24 -5.13 -11.48
C ALA A 91 8.05 -6.26 -12.49
N TYR A 92 6.80 -6.67 -12.74
CA TYR A 92 6.45 -7.66 -13.75
C TYR A 92 6.86 -7.21 -15.16
N ALA A 93 6.54 -5.98 -15.55
CA ALA A 93 6.89 -5.45 -16.87
C ALA A 93 8.42 -5.40 -17.09
N PHE A 94 9.19 -5.00 -16.08
CA PHE A 94 10.65 -5.10 -16.13
C PHE A 94 11.14 -6.53 -16.21
N GLY A 95 10.56 -7.44 -15.44
CA GLY A 95 10.92 -8.86 -15.46
C GLY A 95 10.68 -9.49 -16.83
N ALA A 96 9.57 -9.14 -17.48
CA ALA A 96 9.22 -9.62 -18.81
C ALA A 96 10.13 -9.02 -19.91
N GLY A 97 10.52 -7.75 -19.79
CA GLY A 97 11.31 -7.05 -20.82
C GLY A 97 12.84 -7.16 -20.70
N ALA A 98 13.36 -7.32 -19.48
CA ALA A 98 14.80 -7.26 -19.21
C ALA A 98 15.31 -8.35 -18.24
N GLY A 99 14.44 -9.24 -17.77
CA GLY A 99 14.79 -10.23 -16.75
C GLY A 99 14.97 -9.62 -15.35
N GLY A 100 15.65 -10.37 -14.47
CA GLY A 100 15.90 -9.95 -13.08
C GLY A 100 16.87 -8.77 -13.00
N THR A 101 16.33 -7.56 -12.91
CA THR A 101 17.12 -6.32 -12.73
C THR A 101 16.91 -5.73 -11.33
N SER A 102 17.77 -4.77 -10.94
CA SER A 102 17.55 -3.96 -9.73
C SER A 102 16.19 -3.26 -9.74
N GLY A 103 15.67 -2.91 -10.92
CA GLY A 103 14.32 -2.39 -11.12
C GLY A 103 13.23 -3.38 -10.69
N VAL A 104 13.37 -4.66 -11.02
CA VAL A 104 12.43 -5.70 -10.56
C VAL A 104 12.45 -5.78 -9.03
N SER A 105 13.62 -6.03 -8.43
CA SER A 105 13.73 -6.20 -6.98
C SER A 105 13.23 -4.97 -6.20
N THR A 106 13.58 -3.76 -6.65
CA THR A 106 13.16 -2.51 -5.98
C THR A 106 11.64 -2.37 -6.00
N ASN A 107 11.00 -2.52 -7.16
CA ASN A 107 9.56 -2.35 -7.28
C ASN A 107 8.79 -3.50 -6.57
N THR A 108 9.32 -4.72 -6.58
CA THR A 108 8.77 -5.83 -5.80
C THR A 108 8.83 -5.56 -4.29
N ILE A 109 9.98 -5.11 -3.76
CA ILE A 109 10.12 -4.76 -2.34
C ILE A 109 9.15 -3.65 -1.96
N LEU A 110 9.08 -2.57 -2.75
CA LEU A 110 8.17 -1.46 -2.49
C LEU A 110 6.70 -1.88 -2.57
N SER A 111 6.35 -2.81 -3.47
CA SER A 111 5.02 -3.42 -3.54
C SER A 111 4.67 -4.11 -2.21
N TYR A 112 5.54 -4.99 -1.71
CA TYR A 112 5.34 -5.66 -0.43
C TYR A 112 5.32 -4.70 0.76
N VAL A 113 6.20 -3.70 0.80
CA VAL A 113 6.16 -2.65 1.84
C VAL A 113 4.81 -1.94 1.81
N SER A 114 4.27 -1.63 0.63
CA SER A 114 2.94 -1.03 0.52
C SER A 114 1.84 -1.95 1.05
N LEU A 115 1.90 -3.26 0.82
CA LEU A 115 0.96 -4.24 1.42
C LEU A 115 1.06 -4.29 2.94
N VAL A 116 2.27 -4.23 3.50
CA VAL A 116 2.47 -4.19 4.95
C VAL A 116 1.86 -2.92 5.54
N LEU A 117 2.04 -1.78 4.89
CA LEU A 117 1.43 -0.51 5.31
C LEU A 117 -0.11 -0.53 5.18
N MET A 118 -0.62 -1.19 4.14
CA MET A 118 -2.06 -1.44 3.98
C MET A 118 -2.59 -2.28 5.15
N ALA A 119 -1.95 -3.41 5.46
CA ALA A 119 -2.33 -4.29 6.57
C ALA A 119 -2.29 -3.55 7.91
N ARG A 120 -1.24 -2.75 8.16
CA ARG A 120 -1.15 -1.90 9.36
C ARG A 120 -2.31 -0.90 9.44
N THR A 121 -2.68 -0.28 8.33
CA THR A 121 -3.83 0.65 8.26
C THR A 121 -5.14 -0.08 8.54
N ALA A 122 -5.31 -1.28 7.98
CA ALA A 122 -6.48 -2.13 8.21
C ALA A 122 -6.61 -2.53 9.69
N VAL A 123 -5.52 -2.94 10.34
CA VAL A 123 -5.49 -3.26 11.78
C VAL A 123 -5.85 -2.03 12.62
N HIS A 124 -5.32 -0.86 12.28
CA HIS A 124 -5.65 0.37 13.00
C HIS A 124 -7.14 0.73 12.87
N LEU A 125 -7.69 0.64 11.64
CA LEU A 125 -9.11 0.87 11.38
C LEU A 125 -9.99 -0.12 12.15
N ALA A 126 -9.62 -1.40 12.11
CA ALA A 126 -10.27 -2.46 12.87
C ALA A 126 -10.31 -2.10 14.37
N ALA A 127 -9.16 -1.83 14.97
CA ALA A 127 -9.05 -1.48 16.39
C ALA A 127 -9.85 -0.21 16.77
N SER A 128 -9.94 0.77 15.87
CA SER A 128 -10.71 2.00 16.11
C SER A 128 -12.22 1.85 15.89
N SER A 129 -12.68 0.72 15.36
CA SER A 129 -14.09 0.55 15.02
C SER A 129 -14.92 0.25 16.27
N VAL A 130 -16.07 0.92 16.39
CA VAL A 130 -17.06 0.67 17.46
C VAL A 130 -17.52 -0.79 17.45
N TRP A 131 -17.58 -1.40 16.27
CA TRP A 131 -17.88 -2.82 16.13
C TRP A 131 -16.85 -3.71 16.85
N TRP A 132 -15.55 -3.43 16.67
CA TRP A 132 -14.50 -4.17 17.36
C TRP A 132 -14.48 -3.90 18.86
N ALA A 133 -14.65 -2.66 19.28
CA ALA A 133 -14.79 -2.33 20.70
C ALA A 133 -15.95 -3.13 21.32
N ARG A 134 -17.12 -3.15 20.67
CA ARG A 134 -18.27 -3.97 21.10
C ARG A 134 -17.98 -5.47 21.08
N LEU A 135 -17.23 -5.97 20.11
CA LEU A 135 -16.85 -7.38 20.03
C LEU A 135 -15.90 -7.79 21.17
N VAL A 136 -14.99 -6.91 21.57
CA VAL A 136 -14.06 -7.12 22.69
C VAL A 136 -14.77 -6.97 24.03
N ASP A 137 -15.59 -5.94 24.20
CA ASP A 137 -16.31 -5.64 25.45
C ASP A 137 -17.47 -6.63 25.70
N SER A 138 -18.04 -7.20 24.64
CA SER A 138 -19.19 -8.12 24.71
C SER A 138 -19.10 -9.18 23.62
N PRO A 139 -18.15 -10.14 23.74
CA PRO A 139 -17.95 -11.14 22.71
C PRO A 139 -19.18 -12.04 22.54
N PRO A 140 -19.62 -12.33 21.30
CA PRO A 140 -20.73 -13.23 21.07
C PRO A 140 -20.38 -14.66 21.54
N ARG A 141 -21.40 -15.44 21.95
CA ARG A 141 -21.22 -16.73 22.64
C ARG A 141 -20.35 -17.73 21.87
N TRP A 142 -20.40 -17.73 20.54
CA TRP A 142 -19.59 -18.64 19.72
C TRP A 142 -18.08 -18.32 19.80
N LEU A 143 -17.72 -17.05 19.96
CA LEU A 143 -16.34 -16.58 20.12
C LEU A 143 -15.78 -16.95 21.50
N ARG A 144 -16.61 -16.83 22.55
CA ARG A 144 -16.25 -17.27 23.91
C ARG A 144 -16.01 -18.77 23.99
N ARG A 145 -16.85 -19.58 23.33
CA ARG A 145 -16.65 -21.03 23.21
C ARG A 145 -15.35 -21.38 22.49
N LEU A 146 -15.04 -20.70 21.39
CA LEU A 146 -13.78 -20.91 20.66
C LEU A 146 -12.56 -20.55 21.52
N ALA A 147 -12.66 -19.49 22.32
CA ALA A 147 -11.63 -19.07 23.25
C ALA A 147 -11.59 -19.90 24.55
N ARG A 148 -12.49 -20.88 24.73
CA ARG A 148 -12.66 -21.70 25.96
C ARG A 148 -12.87 -20.90 27.26
N ILE A 149 -13.33 -19.65 27.16
CA ILE A 149 -13.58 -18.79 28.32
C ILE A 149 -14.74 -19.34 29.16
N ASP A 150 -15.77 -19.87 28.50
CA ASP A 150 -16.94 -20.45 29.16
C ASP A 150 -16.57 -21.70 30.01
N ASP A 151 -15.52 -22.44 29.63
CA ASP A 151 -15.04 -23.63 30.34
C ASP A 151 -14.24 -23.28 31.60
N GLU A 152 -13.54 -22.13 31.61
CA GLU A 152 -12.79 -21.63 32.76
C GLU A 152 -13.71 -21.00 33.81
N GLU A 153 -14.73 -20.25 33.39
CA GLU A 153 -15.72 -19.65 34.29
C GLU A 153 -16.55 -20.73 35.02
N GLN A 154 -16.84 -21.85 34.37
CA GLN A 154 -17.50 -23.02 34.98
C GLN A 154 -16.59 -23.84 35.92
N ARG A 155 -15.27 -23.80 35.74
CA ARG A 155 -14.30 -24.52 36.59
C ARG A 155 -13.79 -23.69 37.77
N GLY A 156 -13.83 -22.36 37.66
CA GLY A 156 -13.42 -21.42 38.70
C GLY A 156 -14.54 -20.95 39.63
N GLY A 157 -15.79 -21.38 39.40
CA GLY A 157 -16.93 -21.06 40.25
C GLY A 157 -16.91 -21.76 41.61
N VAL A 158 -16.15 -21.19 42.54
CA VAL A 158 -16.46 -21.11 43.99
C VAL A 158 -16.93 -19.69 44.27
#